data_AF-A0A353P9F6-F1
#
_entry.id   AF-A0A353P9F6-F1
#
_cell.length_a   1.000
_cell.length_b   1.000
_cell.length_c   1.000
_cell.angle_alpha   90.00
_cell.angle_beta   90.00
_cell.angle_gamma   90.00
#
_symmetry.space_group_name_H-M   'P 1'
#
loop_
_entity.id
_entity.type
_entity.pdbx_description
1 polymer ?
#
loop_
_entity_poly.entity_id
_entity_poly.type
_entity_poly.pdbx_seq_one_letter_code
_entity_poly.pdbx_strand_id
1 'polypeptide(L)' 'MAKITAIEALEILDSRGNPTVEASVHLDDGSVGRAGVPSGASTGSREAVELRDGDKGRYLGKGVRKAVANVNGEI' A
#
# COMPACT_ATOMS: atom_id res chain seq x y z
N MET A 1 -24.64 -7.29 -8.75
CA MET A 1 -23.85 -6.11 -8.33
C MET A 1 -22.65 -6.67 -7.60
N ALA A 2 -21.43 -6.33 -8.01
CA ALA A 2 -20.23 -6.84 -7.35
C ALA A 2 -20.13 -6.26 -5.94
N LYS A 3 -20.12 -7.12 -4.91
CA LYS A 3 -19.97 -6.69 -3.52
C LYS A 3 -18.57 -7.02 -3.02
N ILE A 4 -17.88 -6.03 -2.45
CA ILE A 4 -16.60 -6.25 -1.78
C ILE A 4 -16.84 -7.05 -0.50
N THR A 5 -16.11 -8.16 -0.35
CA THR A 5 -16.20 -9.05 0.81
C THR A 5 -14.99 -8.95 1.73
N ALA A 6 -13.81 -8.65 1.19
CA ALA A 6 -12.60 -8.42 1.96
C ALA A 6 -11.63 -7.49 1.23
N ILE A 7 -10.82 -6.78 2.01
CA ILE A 7 -9.68 -5.99 1.55
C ILE A 7 -8.49 -6.41 2.42
N GLU A 8 -7.37 -6.71 1.77
CA GLU A 8 -6.13 -7.10 2.44
C GLU A 8 -4.94 -6.37 1.82
N ALA A 9 -3.94 -6.03 2.62
CA ALA A 9 -2.73 -5.36 2.16
C ALA A 9 -1.46 -5.97 2.72
N LEU A 10 -0.40 -5.87 1.91
CA LEU A 10 0.96 -6.31 2.20
C LEU A 10 1.97 -5.21 1.92
N GLU A 11 3.07 -5.24 2.66
CA GLU A 11 4.29 -4.48 2.33
C GLU A 11 5.11 -5.32 1.34
N ILE A 12 5.27 -4.84 0.11
CA ILE A 12 6.09 -5.45 -0.94
C ILE A 12 7.26 -4.52 -1.31
N LEU A 13 8.16 -4.94 -2.20
CA LEU A 13 9.25 -4.09 -2.71
C LEU A 13 8.97 -3.60 -4.13
N ASP A 14 9.22 -2.32 -4.37
CA ASP A 14 9.18 -1.74 -5.72
C ASP A 14 10.42 -2.09 -6.55
N SER A 15 10.44 -1.64 -7.81
CA SER A 15 11.55 -1.88 -8.75
C SER A 15 12.90 -1.29 -8.33
N ARG A 16 12.92 -0.39 -7.33
CA ARG A 16 14.11 0.23 -6.74
C ARG A 16 14.45 -0.39 -5.37
N GLY A 17 13.75 -1.43 -4.95
CA GLY A 17 13.95 -2.10 -3.65
C GLY A 17 13.46 -1.30 -2.44
N ASN A 18 12.61 -0.28 -2.64
CA ASN A 18 11.96 0.41 -1.52
C ASN A 18 10.62 -0.28 -1.19
N PRO A 19 10.21 -0.30 0.09
CA PRO A 19 8.88 -0.78 0.45
C PRO A 19 7.76 0.00 -0.26
N THR A 20 6.70 -0.69 -0.65
CA THR A 20 5.46 -0.10 -1.15
C THR A 20 4.27 -1.00 -0.78
N VAL A 21 3.05 -0.49 -0.95
CA VAL A 21 1.82 -1.21 -0.60
C VAL A 21 1.30 -1.99 -1.81
N GLU A 22 0.96 -3.26 -1.58
CA GLU A 22 0.06 -4.03 -2.44
C GLU A 22 -1.27 -4.21 -1.71
N ALA A 23 -2.38 -4.02 -2.41
CA ALA A 23 -3.72 -4.32 -1.89
C ALA A 23 -4.41 -5.34 -2.78
N SER A 24 -5.13 -6.28 -2.16
CA SER A 24 -6.03 -7.23 -2.79
C SER A 24 -7.47 -6.96 -2.35
N VAL A 25 -8.41 -6.99 -3.28
CA VAL A 25 -9.85 -6.81 -3.04
C VAL A 25 -10.57 -8.06 -3.53
N HIS A 26 -11.36 -8.66 -2.65
CA HIS A 26 -12.15 -9.86 -2.90
C HIS A 26 -13.61 -9.49 -3.13
N LEU A 27 -14.23 -10.11 -4.13
CA LEU A 27 -15.65 -9.95 -4.44
C LEU A 27 -16.45 -11.19 -4.03
N ASP A 28 -17.77 -11.02 -3.93
CA ASP A 28 -18.72 -12.08 -3.56
C ASP A 28 -18.86 -13.20 -4.60
N ASP A 29 -18.46 -12.95 -5.84
CA ASP A 29 -18.38 -13.95 -6.91
C ASP A 29 -17.05 -14.74 -6.95
N GLY A 30 -16.13 -14.44 -6.02
CA GLY A 30 -14.82 -15.07 -5.93
C GLY A 30 -13.73 -14.39 -6.77
N SER A 31 -14.04 -13.34 -7.54
CA SER A 31 -13.05 -12.54 -8.25
C SER A 31 -12.12 -11.83 -7.28
N VAL A 32 -10.84 -11.71 -7.65
CA VAL A 32 -9.81 -11.01 -6.87
C VAL A 32 -9.06 -10.01 -7.76
N GLY A 33 -9.08 -8.75 -7.36
CA GLY A 33 -8.24 -7.71 -7.95
C GLY A 33 -7.05 -7.41 -7.05
N ARG A 34 -5.85 -7.29 -7.61
CA ARG A 34 -4.62 -7.00 -6.86
C ARG A 34 -3.82 -5.91 -7.56
N ALA A 35 -3.31 -4.96 -6.79
CA ALA A 35 -2.52 -3.87 -7.32
C ALA A 35 -1.39 -3.47 -6.35
N GLY A 36 -0.17 -3.36 -6.89
CA GLY A 36 0.96 -2.71 -6.24
C GLY A 36 1.01 -1.22 -6.58
N VAL A 37 1.20 -0.37 -5.58
CA VAL A 37 1.25 1.08 -5.75
C VAL A 37 2.67 1.50 -6.15
N PRO A 38 2.86 2.31 -7.21
CA PRO A 38 4.18 2.84 -7.56
C PRO A 38 4.63 3.89 -6.54
N SER A 39 5.93 3.97 -6.27
CA SER A 39 6.52 5.03 -5.45
C SER A 39 7.09 6.13 -6.35
N GLY A 40 6.60 7.37 -6.19
CA GLY A 40 7.10 8.52 -6.93
C GLY A 40 8.51 8.92 -6.49
N ALA A 41 9.27 9.56 -7.38
CA ALA A 41 10.47 10.32 -7.00
C ALA A 41 10.16 11.81 -6.78
N SER A 42 8.99 12.27 -7.26
CA SER A 42 8.54 13.67 -7.10
C SER A 42 8.27 13.98 -5.63
N THR A 43 8.56 15.21 -5.23
CA THR A 43 8.27 15.75 -3.90
C THR A 43 7.42 17.01 -4.00
N GLY A 44 6.54 17.09 -5.01
CA GLY A 44 5.69 18.25 -5.23
C GLY A 44 4.80 18.51 -4.02
N SER A 45 4.83 19.74 -3.49
CA SER A 45 4.06 20.09 -2.28
C SER A 45 2.54 20.14 -2.47
N ARG A 46 2.07 19.97 -3.71
CA ARG A 46 0.64 19.94 -4.08
C ARG A 46 0.18 18.58 -4.59
N GLU A 47 0.99 17.55 -4.42
CA GLU A 47 0.66 16.17 -4.77
C GLU A 47 0.02 15.45 -3.57
N ALA A 48 -0.72 14.38 -3.84
CA ALA A 48 -1.12 13.46 -2.78
C ALA A 48 0.13 12.80 -2.17
N VAL A 49 0.21 12.76 -0.84
CA VAL A 49 1.42 12.33 -0.13
C VAL A 49 1.31 10.86 0.26
N GLU A 50 2.32 10.06 -0.09
CA GLU A 50 2.44 8.68 0.39
C GLU A 50 2.79 8.63 1.88
N LEU A 51 2.19 7.69 2.61
CA LEU A 51 2.46 7.50 4.04
C LEU A 51 3.66 6.57 4.25
N ARG A 52 4.75 7.13 4.80
CA ARG A 52 5.97 6.40 5.18
C ARG A 52 6.08 6.24 6.70
N ASP A 53 6.71 5.15 7.13
CA ASP A 53 6.85 4.79 8.54
C ASP A 53 7.76 5.78 9.30
N GLY A 54 8.85 6.24 8.64
CA GLY A 54 9.87 7.13 9.22
C GLY A 54 10.87 6.44 10.15
N ASP A 55 10.73 5.13 10.38
CA ASP A 55 11.64 4.33 11.20
C ASP A 55 12.96 4.06 10.48
N LYS A 56 14.02 4.79 10.88
CA LYS A 56 15.36 4.65 10.27
C LYS A 56 15.97 3.25 10.45
N GLY A 57 15.53 2.47 11.43
CA GLY A 57 15.96 1.09 11.63
C GLY A 57 15.44 0.11 10.57
N ARG A 58 14.46 0.52 9.76
CA ARG A 58 13.86 -0.29 8.69
C ARG A 58 13.85 0.46 7.37
N TYR A 59 14.51 -0.11 6.36
CA TYR A 59 14.54 0.45 5.00
C TYR A 59 14.87 1.95 4.97
N LEU A 60 15.75 2.41 5.86
CA LEU A 60 16.17 3.82 5.98
C LEU A 60 14.99 4.79 6.21
N GLY A 61 13.92 4.36 6.88
CA GLY A 61 12.71 5.17 7.13
C GLY A 61 11.63 5.04 6.07
N LYS A 62 11.86 4.27 5.00
CA LYS A 62 10.94 4.15 3.85
C LYS A 62 9.89 3.04 3.97
N GLY A 63 9.83 2.35 5.13
CA GLY A 63 8.78 1.37 5.40
C GLY A 63 7.37 1.95 5.22
N VAL A 64 6.39 1.08 4.99
CA VAL A 64 4.98 1.45 4.76
C VAL A 64 4.02 0.64 5.62
N ARG A 65 4.47 0.08 6.75
CA ARG A 65 3.62 -0.73 7.63
C ARG A 65 2.42 0.04 8.16
N LYS A 66 2.56 1.35 8.42
CA LYS A 66 1.41 2.20 8.81
C LYS A 66 0.37 2.27 7.69
N ALA A 67 0.79 2.45 6.44
CA ALA A 67 -0.12 2.46 5.30
C ALA A 67 -0.82 1.11 5.11
N VAL A 68 -0.09 0.00 5.25
CA VAL A 68 -0.66 -1.35 5.22
C VAL A 68 -1.68 -1.56 6.34
N ALA A 69 -1.37 -1.11 7.56
CA ALA A 69 -2.28 -1.24 8.70
C ALA A 69 -3.58 -0.45 8.48
N ASN A 70 -3.52 0.72 7.84
CA ASN A 70 -4.72 1.48 7.52
C ASN A 70 -5.61 0.74 6.52
N VAL A 71 -5.03 0.08 5.50
CA VAL A 71 -5.80 -0.74 4.54
C VAL A 71 -6.41 -1.99 5.19
N ASN A 72 -5.71 -2.61 6.14
CA ASN A 72 -6.21 -3.79 6.85
C ASN A 72 -7.17 -3.47 8.01
N GLY A 73 -7.48 -2.19 8.24
CA GLY A 73 -8.16 -1.74 9.45
C GLY A 73 -9.23 -0.68 9.21
N GLU A 74 -8.81 0.55 8.93
CA GLU A 74 -9.74 1.69 8.81
C GLU A 74 -10.54 1.66 7.50
N ILE A 75 -9.93 1.18 6.42
CA ILE A 75 -10.50 1.08 5.07
C ILE A 75 -11.25 -0.25 4.91
#